data_AF-A0A0L8G4G4-F1
#
_entry.id   AF-A0A0L8G4G4-F1
#
_cell.length_a   1.000
_cell.length_b   1.000
_cell.length_c   1.000
_cell.angle_alpha   90.00
_cell.angle_beta   90.00
_cell.angle_gamma   90.00
#
_symmetry.space_group_name_H-M   'P 1'
#
loop_
_entity.id
_entity.type
_entity.pdbx_description
1 polymer ?
#
loop_
_entity_poly.entity_id
_entity_poly.type
_entity_poly.pdbx_seq_one_letter_code
_entity_poly.pdbx_strand_id
1 'polypeptide(L)'
;MINDDEGFSIFRDYLTSQYCDENLDFWKAVEDFRIEPDDTQIRARAGAIYKRFIMKGAPRCINLRSKSREKLGEQLKGPITRSFFDEMQKEILEVMQRDPYQRFLRSEYYRNLCT
;
A
#
# COMPACT_ATOMS: atom_id res chain seq x y z
N MET A 1 -10.01 -2.36 -14.67
CA MET A 1 -8.56 -2.66 -14.83
C MET A 1 -7.83 -2.74 -13.47
N ILE A 2 -8.43 -3.39 -12.46
CA ILE A 2 -7.75 -3.83 -11.21
C ILE A 2 -8.01 -5.34 -10.96
N ASN A 3 -8.80 -5.99 -11.82
CA ASN A 3 -9.17 -7.41 -11.69
C ASN A 3 -8.44 -8.33 -12.69
N ASP A 4 -7.45 -7.82 -13.43
CA ASP A 4 -6.60 -8.64 -14.30
C ASP A 4 -5.17 -8.62 -13.75
N ASP A 5 -4.66 -9.81 -13.40
CA ASP A 5 -3.31 -10.04 -12.86
C ASP A 5 -2.19 -9.40 -13.71
N GLU A 6 -2.44 -9.21 -15.00
CA GLU A 6 -1.52 -8.58 -15.95
C GLU A 6 -1.38 -7.07 -15.71
N GLY A 7 -2.49 -6.38 -15.41
CA GLY A 7 -2.49 -4.96 -15.08
C GLY A 7 -1.77 -4.67 -13.76
N PHE A 8 -1.86 -5.60 -12.80
CA PHE A 8 -1.13 -5.50 -11.53
C PHE A 8 0.38 -5.71 -11.71
N SER A 9 0.79 -6.62 -12.61
CA SER A 9 2.21 -6.85 -12.89
C SER A 9 2.86 -5.66 -13.62
N ILE A 10 2.20 -5.12 -14.64
CA ILE A 10 2.70 -3.94 -15.39
C ILE A 10 2.79 -2.72 -14.46
N PHE A 11 1.79 -2.55 -13.59
CA PHE A 11 1.78 -1.47 -12.61
C PHE A 11 2.89 -1.63 -11.56
N ARG A 12 3.17 -2.87 -11.14
CA ARG A 12 4.28 -3.19 -10.24
C ARG A 12 5.64 -2.87 -10.84
N ASP A 13 5.88 -3.23 -12.09
CA ASP A 13 7.16 -2.95 -12.77
C ASP A 13 7.37 -1.44 -12.93
N TYR A 14 6.29 -0.72 -13.24
CA TYR A 14 6.32 0.74 -13.30
C TYR A 14 6.61 1.39 -11.94
N LEU A 15 5.95 0.97 -10.87
CA LEU A 15 6.20 1.48 -9.51
C LEU A 15 7.63 1.19 -9.03
N THR A 16 8.17 0.01 -9.37
CA THR A 16 9.55 -0.38 -9.07
C THR A 16 10.55 0.53 -9.80
N SER A 17 10.26 0.91 -11.06
CA SER A 17 11.09 1.85 -11.84
C SER A 17 11.13 3.27 -11.26
N GLN A 18 10.14 3.64 -10.45
CA GLN A 18 10.02 4.97 -9.83
C GLN A 18 10.50 4.99 -8.37
N TYR A 19 11.04 3.89 -7.84
CA TYR A 19 11.40 3.75 -6.43
C TYR A 19 10.21 4.01 -5.47
N CYS A 20 8.99 3.67 -5.90
CA CYS A 20 7.74 3.84 -5.14
C CYS A 20 7.08 2.48 -4.81
N ASP A 21 7.88 1.43 -4.69
CA ASP A 21 7.42 0.05 -4.47
C ASP A 21 6.98 -0.20 -3.02
N GLU A 22 7.29 0.70 -2.08
CA GLU A 22 6.84 0.64 -0.68
C GLU A 22 5.31 0.69 -0.54
N ASN A 23 4.62 1.41 -1.43
CA ASN A 23 3.16 1.51 -1.42
C ASN A 23 2.51 0.17 -1.85
N LEU A 24 3.14 -0.53 -2.80
CA LEU A 24 2.68 -1.84 -3.26
C LEU A 24 2.96 -2.93 -2.21
N ASP A 25 4.15 -2.89 -1.61
CA ASP A 25 4.52 -3.78 -0.51
C ASP A 25 3.55 -3.64 0.68
N PHE A 26 3.19 -2.40 1.03
CA PHE A 26 2.17 -2.14 2.04
C PHE A 26 0.82 -2.73 1.63
N TRP A 27 0.37 -2.48 0.40
CA TRP A 27 -0.91 -2.97 -0.10
C TRP A 27 -1.01 -4.50 -0.02
N LYS A 28 0.06 -5.21 -0.41
CA LYS A 28 0.14 -6.67 -0.30
C LYS A 28 0.14 -7.15 1.15
N ALA A 29 0.91 -6.49 2.02
CA ALA A 29 0.94 -6.84 3.43
C ALA A 29 -0.44 -6.69 4.10
N VAL A 30 -1.26 -5.75 3.63
CA VAL A 30 -2.66 -5.58 4.08
C VAL A 30 -3.57 -6.71 3.56
N GLU A 31 -3.44 -7.12 2.29
CA GLU A 31 -4.19 -8.27 1.77
C GLU A 31 -3.85 -9.56 2.54
N ASP A 32 -2.56 -9.82 2.78
CA ASP A 32 -2.10 -10.97 3.57
C ASP A 32 -2.62 -10.91 5.02
N PHE A 33 -2.71 -9.71 5.59
CA PHE A 33 -3.29 -9.49 6.92
C PHE A 33 -4.79 -9.80 6.97
N ARG A 34 -5.55 -9.43 5.92
CA ARG A 34 -7.00 -9.64 5.87
C ARG A 34 -7.37 -11.13 5.90
N ILE A 35 -6.58 -11.95 5.21
CA ILE A 35 -6.81 -13.40 5.11
C ILE A 35 -6.15 -14.22 6.22
N GLU A 36 -5.46 -13.60 7.18
CA GLU A 36 -4.83 -14.31 8.31
C GLU A 36 -5.85 -15.20 9.04
N PRO A 37 -5.72 -16.54 9.01
CA PRO A 37 -6.67 -17.43 9.68
C PRO A 37 -6.57 -17.39 11.22
N ASP A 38 -5.41 -17.04 11.77
CA ASP A 38 -5.15 -17.01 13.20
C ASP A 38 -5.47 -15.64 13.83
N ASP A 39 -6.65 -15.54 14.42
CA ASP A 39 -7.11 -14.34 15.13
C ASP A 39 -6.20 -13.96 16.32
N THR A 40 -5.40 -14.89 16.86
CA THR A 40 -4.44 -14.55 17.94
C THR A 40 -3.24 -13.75 17.41
N GLN A 41 -2.92 -13.91 16.12
CA GLN A 41 -1.80 -13.22 15.48
C GLN A 41 -2.17 -11.91 14.81
N ILE A 42 -3.47 -11.61 14.66
CA ILE A 42 -3.95 -10.41 13.97
C ILE A 42 -3.34 -9.13 14.56
N ARG A 43 -3.29 -9.01 15.90
CA ARG A 43 -2.70 -7.85 16.57
C ARG A 43 -1.20 -7.74 16.33
N ALA A 44 -0.48 -8.87 16.38
CA ALA A 44 0.97 -8.89 16.15
C ALA A 44 1.30 -8.47 14.72
N ARG A 45 0.56 -8.97 13.72
CA ARG A 45 0.70 -8.58 12.31
C ARG A 45 0.37 -7.11 12.07
N ALA A 46 -0.72 -6.60 12.65
CA ALA A 46 -1.04 -5.17 12.54
C ALA A 46 0.09 -4.29 13.11
N GLY A 47 0.67 -4.68 14.24
CA GLY A 47 1.83 -4.00 14.81
C GLY A 47 3.08 -4.06 13.92
N ALA A 48 3.34 -5.20 13.26
CA ALA A 48 4.45 -5.35 12.34
C ALA A 48 4.30 -4.47 11.08
N ILE A 49 3.09 -4.45 10.48
CA ILE A 49 2.76 -3.58 9.34
C ILE A 49 2.95 -2.11 9.73
N TYR A 50 2.44 -1.71 10.90
CA TYR A 50 2.59 -0.33 11.37
C TYR A 50 4.06 0.07 11.55
N LYS A 51 4.89 -0.78 12.17
CA LYS A 51 6.32 -0.50 12.38
C LYS A 51 7.11 -0.46 11.07
N ARG A 52 6.72 -1.26 10.08
CA ARG A 52 7.44 -1.38 8.79
C ARG A 52 7.09 -0.28 7.81
N PHE A 53 5.83 0.16 7.78
CA PHE A 53 5.33 1.07 6.74
C PHE A 53 4.79 2.41 7.27
N ILE A 54 4.30 2.49 8.51
CA ILE A 54 3.49 3.64 8.97
C ILE A 54 4.22 4.50 9.99
N MET A 55 4.93 3.89 10.93
CA MET A 55 5.63 4.56 12.02
C MET A 55 6.62 5.61 11.46
N LYS A 56 6.77 6.73 12.15
CA LYS A 56 7.77 7.75 11.77
C LYS A 56 9.17 7.12 11.82
N GLY A 57 9.93 7.24 10.72
CA GLY A 57 11.25 6.61 10.59
C GLY A 57 11.20 5.11 10.28
N ALA A 58 10.04 4.58 9.88
CA ALA A 58 9.93 3.20 9.43
C ALA A 58 10.83 2.94 8.19
N PRO A 59 11.43 1.75 8.07
CA PRO A 59 12.39 1.43 7.02
C PRO A 59 11.78 1.47 5.61
N ARG A 60 10.47 1.27 5.48
CA ARG A 60 9.71 1.34 4.22
C ARG A 60 8.52 2.30 4.39
N CYS A 61 8.77 3.46 5.00
CA CYS A 61 7.70 4.42 5.31
C CYS A 61 6.94 4.83 4.05
N ILE A 62 5.64 4.55 3.99
CA ILE A 62 4.76 5.01 2.92
C ILE A 62 4.47 6.51 3.08
N ASN A 63 4.22 7.20 1.96
CA ASN A 63 3.97 8.64 1.95
C ASN A 63 2.55 8.95 2.46
N LEU A 64 2.42 9.01 3.79
CA LEU A 64 1.17 9.30 4.49
C LEU A 64 1.17 10.68 5.12
N ARG A 65 -0.01 11.33 5.06
CA ARG A 65 -0.29 12.55 5.83
C ARG A 65 -0.13 12.25 7.32
N SER A 66 0.49 13.17 8.07
CA SER A 66 0.76 12.98 9.51
C SER A 66 -0.49 12.63 10.33
N LYS A 67 -1.66 13.18 9.95
CA LYS A 67 -2.94 12.89 10.61
C LYS A 67 -3.40 11.43 10.45
N SER A 68 -3.21 10.82 9.26
CA SER A 68 -3.56 9.42 9.02
C SER A 68 -2.67 8.49 9.87
N ARG A 69 -1.38 8.83 9.99
CA ARG A 69 -0.42 8.09 10.84
C ARG A 69 -0.82 8.10 12.31
N GLU A 70 -1.16 9.25 12.87
CA GLU A 70 -1.56 9.39 14.28
C GLU A 70 -2.87 8.62 14.56
N LYS A 71 -3.85 8.73 13.66
CA LYS A 71 -5.13 7.99 13.76
C LYS A 71 -4.90 6.48 13.86
N LEU A 72 -4.07 5.91 12.99
CA LEU A 72 -3.69 4.49 13.04
C LEU A 72 -2.98 4.10 14.33
N GLY A 73 -2.09 4.96 14.83
CA GLY A 73 -1.38 4.74 16.10
C GLY A 73 -2.32 4.65 17.29
N GLU A 74 -3.38 5.47 17.32
CA GLU A 74 -4.43 5.39 18.34
C GLU A 74 -5.34 4.16 18.14
N GLN A 75 -5.73 3.86 16.90
CA GLN A 75 -6.56 2.69 16.59
C GLN A 75 -5.87 1.37 16.97
N LEU A 76 -4.53 1.30 16.89
CA LEU A 76 -3.75 0.12 17.32
C LEU A 76 -3.88 -0.21 18.81
N LYS A 77 -4.26 0.77 19.65
CA LYS A 77 -4.50 0.54 21.08
C LYS A 77 -5.83 -0.20 21.31
N GLY A 78 -6.78 -0.06 20.38
CA GLY A 78 -8.10 -0.70 20.43
C GLY A 78 -8.12 -2.13 19.88
N PRO A 79 -9.31 -2.71 19.69
CA PRO A 79 -9.50 -3.99 19.02
C PRO A 79 -9.03 -3.92 17.56
N ILE A 80 -8.37 -4.99 17.10
CA ILE A 80 -7.90 -5.11 15.72
C ILE A 80 -8.85 -6.04 14.96
N THR A 81 -9.42 -5.56 13.87
CA THR A 81 -10.27 -6.34 12.97
C THR A 81 -9.53 -6.58 11.65
N ARG A 82 -10.03 -7.51 10.82
CA ARG A 82 -9.48 -7.76 9.48
C ARG A 82 -9.62 -6.57 8.53
N SER A 83 -10.53 -5.64 8.83
CA SER A 83 -10.75 -4.38 8.11
C SER A 83 -9.92 -3.21 8.62
N PHE A 84 -9.00 -3.44 9.57
CA PHE A 84 -8.25 -2.37 10.26
C PHE A 84 -7.52 -1.41 9.30
N PHE A 85 -7.01 -1.91 8.18
CA PHE A 85 -6.25 -1.12 7.21
C PHE A 85 -7.06 -0.70 5.97
N ASP A 86 -8.36 -0.98 5.88
CA ASP A 86 -9.14 -0.77 4.64
C ASP A 86 -9.13 0.69 4.17
N GLU A 87 -9.36 1.64 5.09
CA GLU A 87 -9.35 3.07 4.80
C GLU A 87 -7.99 3.52 4.25
N MET A 88 -6.91 2.94 4.80
CA MET A 88 -5.53 3.27 4.47
C MET A 88 -5.08 2.64 3.17
N GLN A 89 -5.49 1.41 2.93
CA GLN A 89 -5.27 0.70 1.69
C GLN A 89 -5.94 1.45 0.52
N LYS A 90 -7.12 2.02 0.75
CA LYS A 90 -7.81 2.88 -0.22
C LYS A 90 -7.06 4.20 -0.45
N GLU A 91 -6.63 4.90 0.60
CA GLU A 91 -5.84 6.15 0.47
C GLU A 91 -4.55 5.90 -0.34
N ILE A 92 -3.84 4.82 -0.04
CA ILE A 92 -2.62 4.44 -0.76
C ILE A 92 -2.91 4.05 -2.20
N LEU A 93 -4.01 3.34 -2.47
CA LEU A 93 -4.43 3.06 -3.84
C LEU A 93 -4.74 4.33 -4.63
N GLU A 94 -5.41 5.31 -4.03
CA GLU A 94 -5.68 6.62 -4.65
C GLU A 94 -4.40 7.43 -4.91
N VAL A 95 -3.42 7.38 -4.00
CA VAL A 95 -2.10 8.00 -4.19
C VAL A 95 -1.34 7.31 -5.32
N MET A 96 -1.33 5.97 -5.34
CA MET A 96 -0.75 5.16 -6.42
C MET A 96 -1.43 5.41 -7.77
N GLN A 97 -2.72 5.78 -7.79
CA GLN A 97 -3.44 6.14 -9.02
C GLN A 97 -3.26 7.61 -9.42
N ARG A 98 -2.87 8.52 -8.52
CA ARG A 98 -2.80 9.96 -8.82
C ARG A 98 -1.46 10.41 -9.36
N ASP A 99 -0.34 9.91 -8.83
CA ASP A 99 0.99 10.44 -9.16
C ASP A 99 1.75 9.57 -10.20
N PRO A 100 1.86 8.24 -10.01
CA PRO A 100 2.49 7.32 -10.97
C PRO A 100 1.67 7.15 -12.25
N TYR A 101 0.34 7.03 -12.18
CA TYR A 101 -0.51 6.74 -13.35
C TYR A 101 -0.57 7.92 -14.35
N GLN A 102 -0.58 9.16 -13.85
CA GLN A 102 -0.50 10.35 -14.71
C GLN A 102 0.89 10.54 -15.33
N ARG A 103 1.96 10.14 -14.62
CA ARG A 103 3.32 10.10 -15.18
C ARG A 103 3.51 8.95 -16.16
N PHE A 104 2.89 7.79 -15.93
CA PHE A 104 2.90 6.63 -16.82
C PHE A 104 2.30 6.97 -18.18
N LEU A 105 1.10 7.56 -18.20
CA LEU A 105 0.42 8.06 -19.41
C LEU A 105 1.24 9.11 -20.19
N ARG A 106 2.20 9.77 -19.55
CA ARG A 106 3.09 10.78 -20.17
C ARG A 106 4.51 10.27 -20.45
N SER A 107 4.86 9.07 -20.00
CA SER A 107 6.21 8.52 -20.14
C SER A 107 6.44 7.91 -21.53
N GLU A 108 7.67 7.95 -22.02
CA GLU A 108 8.06 7.31 -23.30
C GLU A 108 7.79 5.80 -23.32
N TYR A 109 7.67 5.17 -22.15
CA TYR A 109 7.39 3.74 -22.01
C TYR A 109 6.02 3.34 -22.59
N TYR A 110 4.97 4.14 -22.34
CA TYR A 110 3.65 3.92 -22.95
C TYR A 110 3.65 4.23 -24.45
N ARG A 111 4.43 5.22 -24.90
CA ARG A 111 4.59 5.54 -26.33
C ARG A 111 5.23 4.41 -27.13
N ASN A 112 6.21 3.72 -26.55
CA ASN A 112 6.91 2.60 -27.20
C ASN A 112 6.10 1.28 -27.17
N LEU A 113 5.06 1.16 -26.33
CA LEU A 113 4.14 0.02 -26.33
C LEU A 113 3.03 0.14 -27.40
N CYS A 114 2.82 1.34 -27.97
CA CYS A 114 1.85 1.59 -29.05
C CYS A 114 2.51 1.74 -30.44
N THR A 115 3.76 1.32 -30.61
CA THR A 115 4.43 1.22 -31.92
C THR A 115 4.72 -0.24 -32.22
#